data_AF-A0A1E5H2R8-F1
#
_entry.id   AF-A0A1E5H2R8-F1
#
_cell.length_a   1.000
_cell.length_b   1.000
_cell.length_c   1.000
_cell.angle_alpha   90.00
_cell.angle_beta   90.00
_cell.angle_gamma   90.00
#
_symmetry.space_group_name_H-M   'P 1'
#
loop_
_entity.id
_entity.type
_entity.pdbx_description
1 polymer ?
#
loop_
_entity_poly.entity_id
_entity_poly.type
_entity_poly.pdbx_seq_one_letter_code
_entity_poly.pdbx_strand_id
1 'polypeptide(L)'
;MPNKIKKRHLLDYSILIPYLVLSAVGLIMVYSSTSSLLVSKGLPPTGMVISQLQFWVLSLVAMFFIYKMKTTVFQNKAFIMFAIAVISVLLMAVKFTPLGRTINGASGWLYLGAFSMQPAEYLKIMVIWYLAFILGRRQKYIDKEFKKAVFRPMLLVGFLVFLVAIQPDLGNAAILTLIVVIMLLASGVNYMYTYIVGGAGIFGSIVIIQALIISKGSFIPERFQYVYQRFAVYLNPFKDERNTGHQLANSYYAINNGGWFGKGLGNSIQKKGFLPEAHSDFIFAITIEELGLLVSLIILAILMFMIARIILVGVRSKKPFNSLMCVGIGSMLLLQVFINLGGITGVIPLTGITFPFLSHGGNSVLIISIAVAFVLNISADEKKQKIDQEYRLLGNQ
;
A
#
# COMPACT_ATOMS: atom_id res chain seq x y z
N MET A 1 23.70 18.54 -33.31
CA MET A 1 22.77 18.25 -32.20
C MET A 1 23.43 17.23 -31.30
N PRO A 2 23.73 17.50 -30.02
CA PRO A 2 24.33 16.48 -29.16
C PRO A 2 23.34 15.30 -29.06
N ASN A 3 23.88 14.08 -29.15
CA ASN A 3 23.11 12.84 -29.09
C ASN A 3 22.09 12.91 -27.94
N LYS A 4 20.79 12.95 -28.27
CA LYS A 4 19.71 12.98 -27.26
C LYS A 4 19.92 11.81 -26.31
N ILE A 5 20.30 12.09 -25.06
CA ILE A 5 20.53 11.07 -24.03
C ILE A 5 19.28 10.18 -23.96
N LYS A 6 19.48 8.89 -24.22
CA LYS A 6 18.37 7.92 -24.19
C LYS A 6 17.87 7.83 -22.75
N LYS A 7 16.54 7.86 -22.57
CA LYS A 7 15.87 7.81 -21.26
C LYS A 7 16.40 6.68 -20.35
N ARG A 8 16.83 5.56 -20.94
CA ARG A 8 17.40 4.39 -20.24
C ARG A 8 18.63 4.70 -19.39
N HIS A 9 19.39 5.76 -19.69
CA HIS A 9 20.57 6.16 -18.90
C HIS A 9 20.21 7.05 -17.70
N LEU A 10 18.95 7.46 -17.55
CA LEU A 10 18.49 8.37 -16.49
C LEU A 10 17.77 7.63 -15.35
N LEU A 11 17.95 6.31 -15.26
CA LEU A 11 17.35 5.44 -14.26
C LEU A 11 17.79 5.87 -12.84
N ASP A 12 16.85 5.92 -11.91
CA ASP A 12 17.14 6.31 -10.53
C ASP A 12 17.53 5.09 -9.69
N TYR A 13 18.84 4.80 -9.65
CA TYR A 13 19.37 3.67 -8.89
C TYR A 13 19.11 3.77 -7.38
N SER A 14 18.94 4.99 -6.84
CA SER A 14 18.58 5.20 -5.44
C SER A 14 17.15 4.74 -5.10
N ILE A 15 16.31 4.45 -6.10
CA ILE A 15 14.98 3.85 -5.90
C ILE A 15 14.98 2.39 -6.34
N LEU A 16 15.61 2.08 -7.48
CA LEU A 16 15.61 0.72 -8.03
C LEU A 16 16.37 -0.29 -7.16
N ILE A 17 17.55 0.07 -6.64
CA ILE A 17 18.35 -0.85 -5.84
C ILE A 17 17.62 -1.22 -4.54
N PRO A 18 17.10 -0.26 -3.73
CA PRO A 18 16.27 -0.59 -2.57
C PRO A 18 15.07 -1.48 -2.92
N TYR A 19 14.37 -1.19 -4.03
CA TYR A 19 13.25 -2.01 -4.49
C TYR A 19 13.66 -3.47 -4.75
N LEU A 20 14.78 -3.71 -5.45
CA LEU A 20 15.25 -5.06 -5.75
C LEU A 20 15.69 -5.81 -4.49
N VAL A 21 16.44 -5.13 -3.61
CA VAL A 21 16.89 -5.69 -2.33
C VAL A 21 15.70 -6.09 -1.46
N LEU A 22 14.74 -5.17 -1.27
CA LEU A 22 13.55 -5.43 -0.46
C LEU A 22 12.70 -6.56 -1.04
N SER A 23 12.56 -6.63 -2.37
CA SER A 23 11.79 -7.70 -3.02
C SER A 23 12.47 -9.07 -2.88
N ALA A 24 13.80 -9.12 -2.98
CA ALA A 24 14.58 -10.35 -2.76
C ALA A 24 14.50 -10.80 -1.29
N VAL A 25 14.66 -9.89 -0.34
CA VAL A 25 14.48 -10.17 1.10
C VAL A 25 13.06 -10.65 1.38
N GLY A 26 12.05 -10.05 0.75
CA GLY A 26 10.65 -10.48 0.80
C GLY A 26 10.48 -11.95 0.40
N LEU A 27 11.03 -12.35 -0.74
CA LEU A 27 10.97 -13.76 -1.19
C LEU A 27 11.61 -14.73 -0.19
N ILE A 28 12.76 -14.36 0.39
CA ILE A 28 13.44 -15.17 1.41
C ILE A 28 12.56 -15.32 2.66
N MET A 29 11.99 -14.21 3.15
CA MET A 29 11.16 -14.23 4.36
C MET A 29 9.82 -14.93 4.14
N VAL A 30 9.24 -14.84 2.95
CA VAL A 30 8.04 -15.59 2.58
C VAL A 30 8.34 -17.10 2.58
N TYR A 31 9.48 -17.52 2.02
CA TYR A 31 9.90 -18.93 2.10
C TYR A 31 10.05 -19.38 3.55
N SER A 32 10.78 -18.58 4.33
CA SER A 32 11.05 -18.92 5.72
C SER A 32 9.77 -19.03 6.54
N SER A 33 8.83 -18.10 6.38
CA SER A 33 7.58 -18.06 7.15
C SER A 33 6.54 -19.09 6.73
N THR A 34 6.56 -19.56 5.47
CA THR A 34 5.52 -20.46 4.93
C THR A 34 5.95 -21.93 4.86
N SER A 35 7.24 -22.21 4.71
CA SER A 35 7.77 -23.56 4.49
C SER A 35 7.34 -24.58 5.55
N SER A 36 7.46 -24.24 6.84
CA SER A 36 7.09 -25.13 7.94
C SER A 36 5.59 -25.48 7.95
N LEU A 37 4.74 -24.49 7.65
CA LEU A 37 3.29 -24.65 7.61
C LEU A 37 2.84 -25.48 6.39
N LEU A 38 3.51 -25.32 5.26
CA LEU A 38 3.19 -26.09 4.05
C LEU A 38 3.61 -27.55 4.19
N VAL A 39 4.80 -27.81 4.76
CA VAL A 39 5.27 -29.16 5.07
C VAL A 39 4.33 -29.87 6.04
N SER A 40 3.87 -29.18 7.10
CA SER A 40 2.92 -29.77 8.05
C SER A 40 1.55 -30.09 7.43
N LYS A 41 1.22 -29.48 6.29
CA LYS A 41 0.00 -29.75 5.51
C LYS A 41 0.22 -30.74 4.36
N GLY A 42 1.42 -31.32 4.22
CA GLY A 42 1.76 -32.23 3.12
C GLY A 42 1.85 -31.53 1.75
N LEU A 43 1.97 -30.20 1.71
CA LEU A 43 2.08 -29.40 0.50
C LEU A 43 3.53 -29.05 0.17
N PRO A 44 3.86 -28.73 -1.09
CA PRO A 44 5.20 -28.29 -1.47
C PRO A 44 5.62 -27.03 -0.70
N PRO A 45 6.74 -27.04 0.06
CA PRO A 45 7.19 -25.89 0.85
C PRO A 45 7.51 -24.64 0.03
N THR A 46 7.73 -24.80 -1.27
CA THR A 46 8.07 -23.72 -2.20
C THR A 46 6.85 -23.05 -2.84
N GLY A 47 5.64 -23.60 -2.67
CA GLY A 47 4.46 -23.19 -3.44
C GLY A 47 4.14 -21.69 -3.37
N MET A 48 4.08 -21.12 -2.17
CA MET A 48 3.78 -19.69 -1.98
C MET A 48 4.88 -18.77 -2.53
N VAL A 49 6.15 -19.17 -2.37
CA VAL A 49 7.29 -18.40 -2.87
C VAL A 49 7.34 -18.41 -4.39
N ILE A 50 7.04 -19.55 -5.01
CA ILE A 50 6.94 -19.65 -6.48
C ILE A 50 5.84 -18.71 -6.98
N SER A 51 4.68 -18.69 -6.32
CA SER A 51 3.60 -17.76 -6.69
C SER A 51 4.06 -16.31 -6.57
N GLN A 52 4.68 -15.92 -5.45
CA GLN A 52 5.19 -14.57 -5.26
C GLN A 52 6.29 -14.19 -6.26
N LEU A 53 7.17 -15.13 -6.58
CA LEU A 53 8.21 -14.98 -7.61
C LEU A 53 7.59 -14.73 -8.99
N GLN A 54 6.54 -15.46 -9.37
CA GLN A 54 5.81 -15.24 -10.62
C GLN A 54 5.21 -13.83 -10.68
N PHE A 55 4.57 -13.36 -9.60
CA PHE A 55 4.05 -12.00 -9.52
C PHE A 55 5.16 -10.94 -9.57
N TRP A 56 6.30 -11.19 -8.94
CA TRP A 56 7.45 -10.28 -9.00
C TRP A 56 8.07 -10.23 -10.41
N VAL A 57 8.24 -11.37 -11.08
CA VAL A 57 8.71 -11.41 -12.47
C VAL A 57 7.73 -10.68 -13.40
N LEU A 58 6.42 -10.93 -13.25
CA LEU A 58 5.39 -10.22 -14.00
C LEU A 58 5.46 -8.69 -13.75
N SER A 59 5.75 -8.29 -12.51
CA SER A 59 5.84 -6.89 -12.15
C SER A 59 7.10 -6.21 -12.71
N LEU A 60 8.22 -6.92 -12.82
CA LEU A 60 9.43 -6.44 -13.53
C LEU A 60 9.16 -6.22 -15.01
N VAL A 61 8.40 -7.13 -15.66
CA VAL A 61 7.97 -6.97 -17.05
C VAL A 61 7.07 -5.73 -17.19
N ALA A 62 6.06 -5.57 -16.33
CA ALA A 62 5.21 -4.40 -16.31
C ALA A 62 6.00 -3.10 -16.09
N MET A 63 6.96 -3.11 -15.15
CA MET A 63 7.84 -2.00 -14.84
C MET A 63 8.67 -1.58 -16.06
N PHE A 64 9.21 -2.54 -16.81
CA PHE A 64 9.97 -2.27 -18.03
C PHE A 64 9.13 -1.55 -19.11
N PHE A 65 7.90 -2.00 -19.33
CA PHE A 65 6.99 -1.35 -20.28
C PHE A 65 6.59 0.05 -19.80
N ILE A 66 6.17 0.18 -18.54
CA ILE A 66 5.81 1.48 -17.95
C ILE A 66 6.97 2.45 -18.08
N TYR A 67 8.19 2.06 -17.70
CA TYR A 67 9.37 2.92 -17.76
C TYR A 67 9.69 3.41 -19.19
N LYS A 68 9.51 2.56 -20.20
CA LYS A 68 9.72 2.93 -21.61
C LYS A 68 8.69 3.93 -22.15
N MET A 69 7.47 3.91 -21.63
CA MET A 69 6.41 4.80 -22.11
C MET A 69 6.69 6.27 -21.78
N LYS A 70 6.16 7.18 -22.59
CA LYS A 70 6.21 8.62 -22.33
C LYS A 70 5.26 8.96 -21.18
N THR A 71 5.67 9.84 -20.27
CA THR A 71 4.84 10.33 -19.14
C THR A 71 3.51 10.90 -19.61
N THR A 72 3.46 11.46 -20.82
CA THR A 72 2.25 12.03 -21.43
C THR A 72 1.13 11.00 -21.66
N VAL A 73 1.47 9.72 -21.88
CA VAL A 73 0.46 8.67 -22.06
C VAL A 73 -0.35 8.48 -20.78
N PHE A 74 0.34 8.56 -19.63
CA PHE A 74 -0.29 8.47 -18.31
C PHE A 74 -1.05 9.74 -17.90
N GLN A 75 -1.05 10.78 -18.73
CA GLN A 75 -1.83 12.00 -18.53
C GLN A 75 -3.00 12.09 -19.51
N ASN A 76 -3.38 10.98 -20.15
CA ASN A 76 -4.55 10.93 -21.02
C ASN A 76 -5.82 10.71 -20.18
N LYS A 77 -6.77 11.66 -20.27
CA LYS A 77 -8.04 11.60 -19.55
C LYS A 77 -8.83 10.33 -19.86
N ALA A 78 -8.92 9.93 -21.13
CA ALA A 78 -9.67 8.75 -21.54
C ALA A 78 -9.08 7.48 -20.91
N PHE A 79 -7.75 7.38 -20.88
CA PHE A 79 -7.06 6.24 -20.29
C PHE A 79 -7.26 6.15 -18.78
N ILE A 80 -7.19 7.27 -18.07
CA ILE A 80 -7.45 7.33 -16.62
C ILE A 80 -8.91 7.01 -16.31
N MET A 81 -9.86 7.60 -17.04
CA MET A 81 -11.29 7.33 -16.82
C MET A 81 -11.65 5.88 -17.16
N PHE A 82 -11.02 5.28 -18.17
CA PHE A 82 -11.14 3.85 -18.47
C PHE A 82 -10.65 3.00 -17.30
N ALA A 83 -9.47 3.30 -16.75
CA ALA A 83 -8.95 2.58 -15.58
C ALA A 83 -9.88 2.71 -14.35
N ILE A 84 -10.46 3.90 -14.12
CA ILE A 84 -11.44 4.12 -13.06
C ILE A 84 -12.74 3.35 -13.32
N ALA A 85 -13.23 3.31 -14.56
CA ALA A 85 -14.42 2.53 -14.89
C ALA A 85 -14.19 1.03 -14.66
N VAL A 86 -13.05 0.50 -15.12
CA VAL A 86 -12.68 -0.91 -14.92
C VAL A 86 -12.61 -1.24 -13.44
N ILE A 87 -11.92 -0.43 -12.61
CA ILE A 87 -11.81 -0.74 -11.18
C ILE A 87 -13.16 -0.61 -10.46
N SER A 88 -14.02 0.32 -10.87
CA SER A 88 -15.38 0.45 -10.33
C SER A 88 -16.20 -0.82 -10.60
N VAL A 89 -16.13 -1.33 -11.83
CA VAL A 89 -16.81 -2.58 -12.22
C VAL A 89 -16.25 -3.76 -11.43
N LEU A 90 -14.93 -3.85 -11.25
CA LEU A 90 -14.33 -4.92 -10.45
C LEU A 90 -14.76 -4.86 -8.98
N LEU A 91 -14.82 -3.68 -8.37
CA LEU A 91 -15.30 -3.51 -6.99
C LEU A 91 -16.77 -3.89 -6.84
N MET A 92 -17.60 -3.53 -7.82
CA MET A 92 -19.00 -3.97 -7.86
C MET A 92 -19.09 -5.48 -8.05
N ALA A 93 -18.28 -6.05 -8.94
CA ALA A 93 -18.26 -7.48 -9.20
C ALA A 93 -17.92 -8.28 -7.94
N VAL A 94 -16.97 -7.84 -7.13
CA VAL A 94 -16.62 -8.50 -5.85
C VAL A 94 -17.86 -8.64 -4.96
N LYS A 95 -18.70 -7.60 -4.90
CA LYS A 95 -19.82 -7.57 -3.96
C LYS A 95 -21.09 -8.22 -4.49
N PHE A 96 -21.39 -7.99 -5.76
CA PHE A 96 -22.69 -8.31 -6.36
C PHE A 96 -22.67 -9.58 -7.21
N THR A 97 -21.52 -10.24 -7.33
CA THR A 97 -21.41 -11.51 -8.06
C THR A 97 -20.94 -12.64 -7.16
N PRO A 98 -21.25 -13.91 -7.49
CA PRO A 98 -20.77 -15.08 -6.75
C PRO A 98 -19.24 -15.28 -6.81
N LEU A 99 -18.53 -14.47 -7.61
CA LEU A 99 -17.07 -14.53 -7.76
C LEU A 99 -16.34 -13.95 -6.55
N GLY A 100 -17.03 -13.14 -5.74
CA GLY A 100 -16.52 -12.61 -4.49
C GLY A 100 -16.46 -13.68 -3.41
N ARG A 101 -15.28 -13.86 -2.80
CA ARG A 101 -15.13 -14.72 -1.61
C ARG A 101 -14.79 -13.93 -0.37
N THR A 102 -15.30 -14.40 0.76
CA THR A 102 -14.98 -13.89 2.08
C THR A 102 -13.73 -14.58 2.62
N ILE A 103 -12.72 -13.79 2.98
CA ILE A 103 -11.51 -14.26 3.66
C ILE A 103 -11.38 -13.42 4.94
N ASN A 104 -11.24 -14.06 6.09
CA ASN A 104 -11.08 -13.40 7.39
C ASN A 104 -12.16 -12.33 7.69
N GLY A 105 -13.40 -12.58 7.27
CA GLY A 105 -14.55 -11.70 7.49
C GLY A 105 -14.75 -10.58 6.45
N ALA A 106 -13.80 -10.38 5.52
CA ALA A 106 -13.90 -9.37 4.45
C ALA A 106 -14.20 -10.00 3.08
N SER A 107 -15.24 -9.51 2.39
CA SER A 107 -15.62 -9.93 1.04
C SER A 107 -14.90 -9.08 -0.01
N GLY A 108 -13.57 -9.21 -0.09
CA GLY A 108 -12.70 -8.33 -0.90
C GLY A 108 -11.99 -9.00 -2.07
N TRP A 109 -12.10 -10.33 -2.21
CA TRP A 109 -11.31 -11.11 -3.16
C TRP A 109 -12.15 -11.65 -4.31
N LEU A 110 -11.68 -11.41 -5.55
CA LEU A 110 -12.19 -12.04 -6.77
C LEU A 110 -11.35 -13.26 -7.10
N TYR A 111 -12.00 -14.40 -7.31
CA TYR A 111 -11.35 -15.62 -7.79
C TYR A 111 -11.74 -15.87 -9.25
N LEU A 112 -10.75 -15.82 -10.14
CA LEU A 112 -10.86 -16.11 -11.57
C LEU A 112 -10.07 -17.39 -11.85
N GLY A 113 -10.69 -18.54 -11.56
CA GLY A 113 -10.04 -19.85 -11.66
C GLY A 113 -8.82 -19.94 -10.74
N ALA A 114 -7.62 -20.06 -11.32
CA ALA A 114 -6.36 -20.15 -10.58
C ALA A 114 -5.82 -18.80 -10.07
N PHE A 115 -6.37 -17.68 -10.54
CA PHE A 115 -5.91 -16.34 -10.15
C PHE A 115 -6.85 -15.71 -9.12
N SER A 116 -6.28 -15.11 -8.08
CA SER A 116 -7.02 -14.29 -7.14
C SER A 116 -6.59 -12.82 -7.28
N MET A 117 -7.55 -11.91 -7.28
CA MET A 117 -7.32 -10.48 -7.39
C MET A 117 -8.07 -9.77 -6.26
N GLN A 118 -7.42 -8.82 -5.60
CA GLN A 118 -8.05 -7.94 -4.61
C GLN A 118 -8.17 -6.53 -5.20
N PRO A 119 -9.33 -6.11 -5.75
CA PRO A 119 -9.46 -4.82 -6.41
C PRO A 119 -9.12 -3.61 -5.51
N ALA A 120 -9.33 -3.72 -4.20
CA ALA A 120 -8.95 -2.67 -3.25
C ALA A 120 -7.45 -2.34 -3.27
N GLU A 121 -6.57 -3.32 -3.56
CA GLU A 121 -5.14 -3.09 -3.73
C GLU A 121 -4.85 -2.19 -4.94
N TYR A 122 -5.50 -2.46 -6.07
CA TYR A 122 -5.35 -1.71 -7.31
C TYR A 122 -5.92 -0.30 -7.18
N LEU A 123 -7.04 -0.17 -6.46
CA LEU A 123 -7.72 1.10 -6.26
C LEU A 123 -6.79 2.16 -5.65
N LYS A 124 -5.87 1.80 -4.75
CA LYS A 124 -4.94 2.75 -4.10
C LYS A 124 -4.14 3.54 -5.13
N ILE A 125 -3.51 2.87 -6.09
CA ILE A 125 -2.75 3.54 -7.16
C ILE A 125 -3.68 4.28 -8.11
N MET A 126 -4.84 3.70 -8.45
CA MET A 126 -5.78 4.33 -9.38
C MET A 126 -6.33 5.66 -8.83
N VAL A 127 -6.60 5.72 -7.53
CA VAL A 127 -7.00 6.96 -6.85
C VAL A 127 -5.87 7.99 -6.87
N ILE A 128 -4.63 7.60 -6.54
CA ILE A 128 -3.47 8.49 -6.61
C ILE A 128 -3.32 9.04 -8.04
N TRP A 129 -3.41 8.17 -9.03
CA TRP A 129 -3.24 8.52 -10.43
C TRP A 129 -4.33 9.48 -10.93
N TYR A 130 -5.59 9.19 -10.60
CA TYR A 130 -6.73 10.05 -10.92
C TYR A 130 -6.61 11.42 -10.25
N LEU A 131 -6.28 11.45 -8.94
CA LEU A 131 -6.15 12.70 -8.18
C LEU A 131 -4.97 13.53 -8.66
N ALA A 132 -3.81 12.92 -8.91
CA ALA A 132 -2.65 13.59 -9.49
C ALA A 132 -3.01 14.27 -10.83
N PHE A 133 -3.81 13.59 -11.66
CA PHE A 133 -4.25 14.13 -12.94
C PHE A 133 -5.23 15.30 -12.80
N ILE A 134 -6.30 15.11 -12.02
CA ILE A 134 -7.39 16.09 -11.96
C ILE A 134 -7.01 17.32 -11.13
N LEU A 135 -6.31 17.14 -10.00
CA LEU A 135 -5.84 18.23 -9.17
C LEU A 135 -4.68 18.96 -9.85
N GLY A 136 -3.76 18.22 -10.48
CA GLY A 136 -2.64 18.81 -11.21
C GLY A 136 -3.06 19.69 -12.40
N ARG A 137 -4.17 19.37 -13.09
CA ARG A 137 -4.73 20.23 -14.14
C ARG A 137 -5.52 21.42 -13.61
N ARG A 138 -6.13 21.27 -12.44
CA ARG A 138 -7.04 22.28 -11.87
C ARG A 138 -6.34 23.29 -10.97
N GLN A 139 -5.03 23.19 -10.77
CA GLN A 139 -4.26 24.05 -9.88
C GLN A 139 -4.49 25.56 -10.12
N LYS A 140 -4.69 25.98 -11.37
CA LYS A 140 -5.01 27.38 -11.73
C LYS A 140 -6.41 27.86 -11.34
N TYR A 141 -7.33 26.95 -11.03
CA TYR A 141 -8.73 27.23 -10.69
C TYR A 141 -9.05 26.97 -9.20
N ILE A 142 -8.11 26.39 -8.44
CA ILE A 142 -8.30 26.06 -7.02
C ILE A 142 -8.65 27.31 -6.21
N ASP A 143 -8.07 28.47 -6.55
CA ASP A 143 -8.29 29.72 -5.81
C ASP A 143 -9.61 30.42 -6.12
N LYS A 144 -10.19 30.21 -7.33
CA LYS A 144 -11.38 30.97 -7.80
C LYS A 144 -12.69 30.20 -7.74
N GLU A 145 -12.69 28.89 -7.95
CA GLU A 145 -13.90 28.04 -7.94
C GLU A 145 -13.67 26.72 -7.18
N PHE A 146 -13.12 26.82 -5.96
CA PHE A 146 -12.72 25.71 -5.11
C PHE A 146 -13.75 24.57 -5.02
N LYS A 147 -15.03 24.90 -4.73
CA LYS A 147 -16.11 23.91 -4.62
C LYS A 147 -16.29 23.14 -5.93
N LYS A 148 -16.30 23.79 -7.11
CA LYS A 148 -16.44 23.07 -8.39
C LYS A 148 -15.18 22.28 -8.76
N ALA A 149 -14.00 22.79 -8.40
CA ALA A 149 -12.72 22.17 -8.71
C ALA A 149 -12.47 20.87 -7.92
N VAL A 150 -12.88 20.81 -6.64
CA VAL A 150 -12.60 19.70 -5.73
C VAL A 150 -13.80 18.76 -5.52
N PHE A 151 -15.04 19.27 -5.52
CA PHE A 151 -16.21 18.47 -5.14
C PHE A 151 -16.46 17.28 -6.09
N ARG A 152 -16.44 17.51 -7.41
CA ARG A 152 -16.72 16.43 -8.39
C ARG A 152 -15.68 15.28 -8.32
N PRO A 153 -14.37 15.55 -8.29
CA PRO A 153 -13.37 14.50 -8.06
C PRO A 153 -13.54 13.78 -6.74
N MET A 154 -13.85 14.50 -5.65
CA MET A 154 -14.04 13.90 -4.34
C MET A 154 -15.29 13.03 -4.26
N LEU A 155 -16.36 13.38 -4.97
CA LEU A 155 -17.56 12.54 -5.04
C LEU A 155 -17.23 11.17 -5.66
N LEU A 156 -16.51 11.17 -6.79
CA LEU A 156 -16.10 9.93 -7.44
C LEU A 156 -15.20 9.08 -6.53
N VAL A 157 -14.19 9.68 -5.89
CA VAL A 157 -13.31 8.94 -4.99
C VAL A 157 -14.02 8.48 -3.73
N GLY A 158 -14.89 9.32 -3.15
CA GLY A 158 -15.72 8.98 -2.00
C GLY A 158 -16.65 7.79 -2.30
N PHE A 159 -17.21 7.74 -3.51
CA PHE A 159 -17.98 6.59 -3.97
C PHE A 159 -17.13 5.30 -4.03
N LEU A 160 -15.90 5.39 -4.54
CA LEU A 160 -14.99 4.24 -4.60
C LEU A 160 -14.57 3.75 -3.19
N VAL A 161 -14.28 4.68 -2.28
CA VAL A 161 -13.98 4.37 -0.87
C VAL A 161 -15.19 3.71 -0.21
N PHE A 162 -16.39 4.23 -0.47
CA PHE A 162 -17.63 3.67 0.04
C PHE A 162 -17.88 2.24 -0.45
N LEU A 163 -17.60 1.94 -1.73
CA LEU A 163 -17.68 0.57 -2.24
C LEU A 163 -16.74 -0.39 -1.50
N VAL A 164 -15.52 0.04 -1.16
CA VAL A 164 -14.57 -0.76 -0.36
C VAL A 164 -15.08 -0.94 1.07
N ALA A 165 -15.66 0.10 1.68
CA ALA A 165 -16.21 0.01 3.03
C ALA A 165 -17.40 -0.98 3.13
N ILE A 166 -18.21 -1.12 2.07
CA ILE A 166 -19.30 -2.12 1.98
C ILE A 166 -18.77 -3.57 1.84
N GLN A 167 -17.51 -3.76 1.46
CA GLN A 167 -16.84 -5.06 1.34
C GLN A 167 -16.23 -5.58 2.66
N PRO A 168 -16.73 -5.09 3.81
CA PRO A 168 -16.00 -4.99 5.08
C PRO A 168 -14.47 -4.97 4.99
N ASP A 169 -13.86 -4.14 4.14
CA ASP A 169 -12.39 -3.97 4.11
C ASP A 169 -11.99 -2.61 4.68
N LEU A 170 -12.08 -2.49 6.01
CA LEU A 170 -11.83 -1.24 6.71
C LEU A 170 -10.36 -0.80 6.65
N GLY A 171 -9.42 -1.75 6.58
CA GLY A 171 -7.99 -1.44 6.45
C GLY A 171 -7.71 -0.69 5.15
N ASN A 172 -8.19 -1.22 4.01
CA ASN A 172 -8.00 -0.55 2.73
C ASN A 172 -8.82 0.74 2.61
N ALA A 173 -10.05 0.78 3.15
CA ALA A 173 -10.84 2.01 3.18
C ALA A 173 -10.15 3.13 3.98
N ALA A 174 -9.53 2.82 5.13
CA ALA A 174 -8.77 3.77 5.93
C ALA A 174 -7.54 4.30 5.18
N ILE A 175 -6.76 3.41 4.54
CA ILE A 175 -5.62 3.81 3.72
C ILE A 175 -6.04 4.71 2.56
N LEU A 176 -7.09 4.34 1.83
CA LEU A 176 -7.59 5.17 0.72
C LEU A 176 -8.01 6.55 1.20
N THR A 177 -8.71 6.64 2.32
CA THR A 177 -9.12 7.92 2.92
C THR A 177 -7.91 8.77 3.28
N LEU A 178 -6.89 8.19 3.93
CA LEU A 178 -5.67 8.89 4.29
C LEU A 178 -4.87 9.34 3.05
N ILE A 179 -4.81 8.52 2.00
CA ILE A 179 -4.21 8.88 0.71
C ILE A 179 -4.91 10.11 0.13
N VAL A 180 -6.26 10.13 0.13
CA VAL A 180 -7.04 11.26 -0.37
C VAL A 180 -6.73 12.54 0.40
N VAL A 181 -6.70 12.46 1.74
CA VAL A 181 -6.36 13.60 2.61
C VAL A 181 -4.96 14.15 2.27
N ILE A 182 -3.97 13.27 2.14
CA ILE A 182 -2.60 13.68 1.82
C ILE A 182 -2.52 14.30 0.42
N MET A 183 -3.20 13.72 -0.56
CA MET A 183 -3.24 14.25 -1.94
C MET A 183 -3.88 15.65 -1.99
N LEU A 184 -4.94 15.87 -1.20
CA LEU A 184 -5.55 17.19 -1.07
C LEU A 184 -4.58 18.20 -0.43
N LEU A 185 -3.92 17.84 0.67
CA LEU A 185 -2.90 18.69 1.32
C LEU A 185 -1.77 19.04 0.35
N ALA A 186 -1.28 18.06 -0.40
CA ALA A 186 -0.19 18.24 -1.35
C ALA A 186 -0.61 19.08 -2.58
N SER A 187 -1.91 19.22 -2.86
CA SER A 187 -2.41 19.92 -4.04
C SER A 187 -2.48 21.45 -3.91
N GLY A 188 -2.23 22.01 -2.72
CA GLY A 188 -2.36 23.45 -2.45
C GLY A 188 -3.79 23.92 -2.20
N VAL A 189 -4.72 22.98 -1.97
CA VAL A 189 -6.07 23.24 -1.47
C VAL A 189 -6.01 23.90 -0.09
N ASN A 190 -6.89 24.88 0.18
CA ASN A 190 -6.97 25.55 1.48
C ASN A 190 -7.07 24.52 2.62
N TYR A 191 -6.10 24.57 3.53
CA TYR A 191 -5.91 23.66 4.65
C TYR A 191 -7.16 23.55 5.55
N MET A 192 -8.02 24.57 5.60
CA MET A 192 -9.26 24.57 6.38
C MET A 192 -10.19 23.43 5.99
N TYR A 193 -10.34 23.14 4.69
CA TYR A 193 -11.18 22.01 4.26
C TYR A 193 -10.54 20.67 4.55
N THR A 194 -9.21 20.59 4.52
CA THR A 194 -8.53 19.37 4.94
C THR A 194 -8.67 19.15 6.44
N TYR A 195 -8.63 20.19 7.27
CA TYR A 195 -8.93 20.05 8.69
C TYR A 195 -10.37 19.66 8.94
N ILE A 196 -11.33 20.16 8.16
CA ILE A 196 -12.73 19.75 8.27
C ILE A 196 -12.89 18.27 7.89
N VAL A 197 -12.35 17.83 6.75
CA VAL A 197 -12.48 16.43 6.29
C VAL A 197 -11.68 15.47 7.19
N GLY A 198 -10.44 15.82 7.51
CA GLY A 198 -9.57 15.04 8.41
C GLY A 198 -10.13 15.01 9.83
N GLY A 199 -10.57 16.15 10.35
CA GLY A 199 -11.20 16.27 11.67
C GLY A 199 -12.52 15.51 11.75
N ALA A 200 -13.37 15.59 10.73
CA ALA A 200 -14.59 14.78 10.63
C ALA A 200 -14.28 13.28 10.55
N GLY A 201 -13.21 12.89 9.84
CA GLY A 201 -12.75 11.50 9.78
C GLY A 201 -12.26 10.98 11.14
N ILE A 202 -11.47 11.76 11.85
CA ILE A 202 -10.98 11.42 13.21
C ILE A 202 -12.14 11.37 14.19
N PHE A 203 -12.98 12.41 14.22
CA PHE A 203 -14.14 12.48 15.10
C PHE A 203 -15.13 11.34 14.82
N GLY A 204 -15.44 11.08 13.55
CA GLY A 204 -16.28 9.96 13.15
C GLY A 204 -15.70 8.61 13.58
N SER A 205 -14.39 8.43 13.44
CA SER A 205 -13.71 7.21 13.91
C SER A 205 -13.81 7.05 15.43
N ILE A 206 -13.59 8.12 16.20
CA ILE A 206 -13.71 8.11 17.67
C ILE A 206 -15.15 7.81 18.11
N VAL A 207 -16.14 8.45 17.49
CA VAL A 207 -17.56 8.22 17.79
C VAL A 207 -17.96 6.78 17.50
N ILE A 208 -17.53 6.23 16.36
CA ILE A 208 -17.78 4.83 16.02
C ILE A 208 -17.10 3.93 17.05
N ILE A 209 -15.81 4.13 17.36
CA ILE A 209 -15.08 3.32 18.34
C ILE A 209 -15.74 3.35 19.73
N GLN A 210 -16.13 4.53 20.22
CA GLN A 210 -16.82 4.65 21.50
C GLN A 210 -18.19 3.97 21.47
N ALA A 211 -18.97 4.14 20.40
CA ALA A 211 -20.25 3.44 20.25
C ALA A 211 -20.08 1.91 20.22
N LEU A 212 -19.01 1.41 19.59
CA LEU A 212 -18.66 -0.01 19.55
C LEU A 212 -18.33 -0.55 20.95
N ILE A 213 -17.55 0.20 21.74
CA ILE A 213 -17.16 -0.17 23.10
C ILE A 213 -18.37 -0.18 24.05
N ILE A 214 -19.20 0.87 24.00
CA ILE A 214 -20.37 1.02 24.88
C ILE A 214 -21.44 -0.04 24.58
N SER A 215 -21.66 -0.35 23.29
CA SER A 215 -22.65 -1.35 22.89
C SER A 215 -22.22 -2.80 23.10
N LYS A 216 -20.95 -3.06 23.48
CA LYS A 216 -20.35 -4.41 23.48
C LYS A 216 -20.56 -5.16 22.16
N GLY A 217 -20.70 -4.43 21.06
CA GLY A 217 -20.98 -4.97 19.74
C GLY A 217 -22.42 -5.38 19.45
N SER A 218 -23.39 -5.20 20.35
CA SER A 218 -24.78 -5.65 20.14
C SER A 218 -25.53 -4.92 19.03
N PHE A 219 -25.16 -3.66 18.76
CA PHE A 219 -25.76 -2.83 17.70
C PHE A 219 -25.12 -3.01 16.32
N ILE A 220 -24.12 -3.88 16.19
CA ILE A 220 -23.38 -4.06 14.95
C ILE A 220 -23.97 -5.23 14.16
N PRO A 221 -24.31 -5.03 12.87
CA PRO A 221 -24.66 -6.14 11.98
C PRO A 221 -23.56 -7.21 12.00
N GLU A 222 -23.91 -8.50 12.05
CA GLU A 222 -22.94 -9.61 12.22
C GLU A 222 -21.69 -9.49 11.33
N ARG A 223 -21.86 -8.99 10.10
CA ARG A 223 -20.79 -8.70 9.13
C ARG A 223 -19.66 -7.78 9.61
N PHE A 224 -19.84 -7.01 10.68
CA PHE A 224 -18.83 -6.11 11.25
C PHE A 224 -18.37 -6.53 12.65
N GLN A 225 -18.81 -7.69 13.17
CA GLN A 225 -18.37 -8.20 14.48
C GLN A 225 -16.85 -8.44 14.54
N TYR A 226 -16.23 -8.84 13.44
CA TYR A 226 -14.77 -9.00 13.35
C TYR A 226 -14.01 -7.68 13.60
N VAL A 227 -14.63 -6.53 13.30
CA VAL A 227 -14.05 -5.20 13.55
C VAL A 227 -14.01 -4.92 15.04
N TYR A 228 -15.13 -5.18 15.72
CA TYR A 228 -15.21 -5.05 17.17
C TYR A 228 -14.19 -5.94 17.86
N GLN A 229 -14.02 -7.19 17.40
CA GLN A 229 -12.99 -8.09 17.93
C GLN A 229 -11.58 -7.49 17.79
N ARG A 230 -11.23 -6.87 16.65
CA ARG A 230 -9.92 -6.22 16.47
C ARG A 230 -9.69 -5.06 17.45
N PHE A 231 -10.72 -4.28 17.77
CA PHE A 231 -10.63 -3.22 18.79
C PHE A 231 -10.56 -3.79 20.22
N ALA A 232 -11.32 -4.83 20.52
CA ALA A 232 -11.31 -5.48 21.83
C ALA A 232 -9.95 -6.16 22.12
N VAL A 233 -9.39 -6.83 21.12
CA VAL A 233 -8.07 -7.47 21.18
C VAL A 233 -6.95 -6.45 21.29
N TYR A 234 -7.06 -5.31 20.60
CA TYR A 234 -6.10 -4.21 20.72
C TYR A 234 -5.93 -3.72 22.16
N LEU A 235 -7.03 -3.59 22.92
CA LEU A 235 -6.98 -3.11 24.31
C LEU A 235 -6.27 -4.07 25.25
N ASN A 236 -6.50 -5.38 25.10
CA ASN A 236 -5.80 -6.40 25.87
C ASN A 236 -5.78 -7.74 25.11
N PRO A 237 -4.71 -8.04 24.35
CA PRO A 237 -4.63 -9.28 23.57
C PRO A 237 -4.45 -10.52 24.44
N PHE A 238 -3.95 -10.37 25.67
CA PHE A 238 -3.73 -11.48 26.59
C PHE A 238 -5.00 -11.92 27.33
N LYS A 239 -6.09 -11.14 27.25
CA LYS A 239 -7.37 -11.49 27.87
C LYS A 239 -7.99 -12.74 27.25
N ASP A 240 -7.77 -12.96 25.96
CA ASP A 240 -8.21 -14.14 25.22
C ASP A 240 -7.11 -14.58 24.24
N GLU A 241 -5.96 -14.94 24.82
CA GLU A 241 -4.76 -15.33 24.10
C GLU A 241 -4.96 -16.56 23.21
N ARG A 242 -5.93 -17.45 23.52
CA ARG A 242 -6.15 -18.68 22.74
C ARG A 242 -7.08 -18.51 21.55
N ASN A 243 -7.88 -17.45 21.49
CA ASN A 243 -8.80 -17.22 20.36
C ASN A 243 -8.52 -15.86 19.71
N THR A 244 -9.27 -14.82 20.09
CA THR A 244 -9.29 -13.56 19.36
C THR A 244 -7.96 -12.79 19.49
N GLY A 245 -7.30 -12.90 20.64
CA GLY A 245 -6.02 -12.25 20.92
C GLY A 245 -4.79 -13.01 20.46
N HIS A 246 -4.96 -14.24 19.98
CA HIS A 246 -3.87 -15.18 19.69
C HIS A 246 -2.84 -14.63 18.71
N GLN A 247 -3.26 -14.00 17.61
CA GLN A 247 -2.31 -13.50 16.62
C GLN A 247 -1.50 -12.31 17.16
N LEU A 248 -2.15 -11.38 17.87
CA LEU A 248 -1.47 -10.21 18.41
C LEU A 248 -0.52 -10.59 19.57
N ALA A 249 -0.96 -11.46 20.49
CA ALA A 249 -0.11 -11.94 21.58
C ALA A 249 1.14 -12.68 21.07
N ASN A 250 0.97 -13.59 20.09
CA ASN A 250 2.10 -14.30 19.50
C ASN A 250 3.03 -13.40 18.68
N SER A 251 2.54 -12.28 18.14
CA SER A 251 3.42 -11.28 17.53
C SER A 251 4.34 -10.62 18.56
N TYR A 252 3.87 -10.36 19.78
CA TYR A 252 4.71 -9.85 20.86
C TYR A 252 5.73 -10.88 21.33
N TYR A 253 5.34 -12.16 21.44
CA TYR A 253 6.30 -13.21 21.71
C TYR A 253 7.35 -13.34 20.61
N ALA A 254 6.98 -13.21 19.33
CA ALA A 254 7.93 -13.24 18.21
C ALA A 254 8.97 -12.11 18.34
N ILE A 255 8.49 -10.88 18.60
CA ILE A 255 9.35 -9.69 18.78
C ILE A 255 10.29 -9.88 19.97
N ASN A 256 9.77 -10.31 21.11
CA ASN A 256 10.57 -10.57 22.32
C ASN A 256 11.61 -11.67 22.09
N ASN A 257 11.20 -12.76 21.44
CA ASN A 257 12.04 -13.91 21.12
C ASN A 257 13.20 -13.58 20.18
N GLY A 258 13.03 -12.62 19.28
CA GLY A 258 14.06 -12.20 18.34
C GLY A 258 15.22 -11.47 19.02
N GLY A 259 14.95 -10.71 20.08
CA GLY A 259 15.95 -9.85 20.72
C GLY A 259 16.70 -8.99 19.69
N TRP A 260 17.98 -8.70 19.96
CA TRP A 260 18.79 -7.86 19.08
C TRP A 260 19.27 -8.57 17.80
N PHE A 261 19.56 -9.88 17.88
CA PHE A 261 20.30 -10.63 16.85
C PHE A 261 19.51 -11.77 16.18
N GLY A 262 18.30 -12.07 16.66
CA GLY A 262 17.45 -13.10 16.09
C GLY A 262 17.83 -14.51 16.50
N LYS A 263 16.99 -15.47 16.10
CA LYS A 263 17.21 -16.92 16.28
C LYS A 263 17.90 -17.60 15.09
N GLY A 264 18.17 -16.85 14.03
CA GLY A 264 18.63 -17.37 12.75
C GLY A 264 17.48 -17.65 11.78
N LEU A 265 17.77 -17.46 10.49
CA LEU A 265 16.82 -17.69 9.41
C LEU A 265 16.28 -19.12 9.47
N GLY A 266 14.97 -19.28 9.39
CA GLY A 266 14.34 -20.59 9.45
C GLY A 266 13.95 -21.05 10.85
N ASN A 267 14.46 -20.41 11.91
CA ASN A 267 14.33 -20.89 13.30
C ASN A 267 13.24 -20.19 14.13
N SER A 268 12.32 -19.45 13.50
CA SER A 268 11.16 -18.91 14.24
C SER A 268 10.33 -20.04 14.86
N ILE A 269 9.94 -19.85 16.11
CA ILE A 269 9.02 -20.75 16.82
C ILE A 269 7.59 -20.39 16.42
N GLN A 270 7.29 -19.10 16.31
CA GLN A 270 5.92 -18.62 16.13
C GLN A 270 5.32 -19.02 14.77
N LYS A 271 6.14 -19.18 13.73
CA LYS A 271 5.68 -19.67 12.41
C LYS A 271 5.26 -21.15 12.37
N LYS A 272 5.54 -21.94 13.41
CA LYS A 272 5.25 -23.39 13.45
C LYS A 272 3.80 -23.72 13.87
N GLY A 273 2.90 -22.74 13.84
CA GLY A 273 1.48 -22.93 14.13
C GLY A 273 0.87 -21.87 15.06
N PHE A 274 1.69 -21.11 15.77
CA PHE A 274 1.24 -20.05 16.68
C PHE A 274 0.81 -18.76 15.94
N LEU A 275 1.37 -18.50 14.76
CA LEU A 275 0.92 -17.45 13.85
C LEU A 275 0.46 -18.06 12.52
N PRO A 276 -0.85 -18.40 12.38
CA PRO A 276 -1.38 -18.97 11.13
C PRO A 276 -1.18 -18.04 9.93
N GLU A 277 -1.30 -16.73 10.15
CA GLU A 277 -1.15 -15.67 9.14
C GLU A 277 0.23 -14.99 9.22
N ALA A 278 1.25 -15.70 9.73
CA ALA A 278 2.64 -15.22 9.86
C ALA A 278 3.21 -14.60 8.57
N HIS A 279 2.78 -15.10 7.41
CA HIS A 279 3.33 -14.75 6.11
C HIS A 279 2.70 -13.48 5.50
N SER A 280 1.54 -13.03 6.00
CA SER A 280 0.83 -11.86 5.48
C SER A 280 1.08 -10.62 6.35
N ASP A 281 0.20 -10.29 7.29
CA ASP A 281 0.23 -9.08 8.10
C ASP A 281 1.23 -9.14 9.27
N PHE A 282 1.64 -10.33 9.72
CA PHE A 282 2.61 -10.52 10.82
C PHE A 282 4.06 -10.79 10.40
N ILE A 283 4.38 -10.70 9.10
CA ILE A 283 5.70 -11.13 8.61
C ILE A 283 6.87 -10.34 9.21
N PHE A 284 6.65 -9.07 9.57
CA PHE A 284 7.70 -8.25 10.16
C PHE A 284 8.02 -8.72 11.59
N ALA A 285 7.05 -9.24 12.34
CA ALA A 285 7.29 -9.86 13.65
C ALA A 285 8.12 -11.14 13.52
N ILE A 286 7.86 -11.97 12.50
CA ILE A 286 8.70 -13.15 12.18
C ILE A 286 10.10 -12.72 11.73
N THR A 287 10.20 -11.63 10.98
CA THR A 287 11.49 -11.08 10.54
C THR A 287 12.34 -10.65 11.74
N ILE A 288 11.72 -10.04 12.75
CA ILE A 288 12.38 -9.74 14.03
C ILE A 288 12.77 -11.03 14.75
N GLU A 289 11.89 -12.03 14.84
CA GLU A 289 12.22 -13.29 15.52
C GLU A 289 13.43 -14.01 14.89
N GLU A 290 13.51 -14.04 13.56
CA GLU A 290 14.54 -14.78 12.84
C GLU A 290 15.84 -13.98 12.66
N LEU A 291 15.75 -12.73 12.21
CA LEU A 291 16.91 -11.90 11.86
C LEU A 291 17.34 -10.93 12.96
N GLY A 292 16.50 -10.77 13.99
CA GLY A 292 16.73 -9.83 15.08
C GLY A 292 16.26 -8.42 14.78
N LEU A 293 16.21 -7.61 15.84
CA LEU A 293 15.81 -6.20 15.75
C LEU A 293 16.75 -5.39 14.85
N LEU A 294 18.07 -5.61 14.92
CA LEU A 294 19.05 -4.82 14.16
C LEU A 294 18.86 -4.97 12.64
N VAL A 295 18.76 -6.21 12.14
CA VAL A 295 18.57 -6.47 10.72
C VAL A 295 17.18 -5.99 10.27
N SER A 296 16.16 -6.17 11.10
CA SER A 296 14.80 -5.69 10.81
C SER A 296 14.75 -4.15 10.69
N LEU A 297 15.50 -3.44 11.54
CA LEU A 297 15.65 -1.98 11.45
C LEU A 297 16.41 -1.54 10.19
N ILE A 298 17.40 -2.31 9.73
CA ILE A 298 18.08 -2.05 8.45
C ILE A 298 17.11 -2.21 7.27
N ILE A 299 16.30 -3.28 7.25
CA ILE A 299 15.26 -3.49 6.23
C ILE A 299 14.28 -2.31 6.22
N LEU A 300 13.81 -1.90 7.40
CA LEU A 300 12.94 -0.73 7.56
C LEU A 300 13.63 0.55 7.07
N ALA A 301 14.90 0.76 7.40
CA ALA A 301 15.67 1.93 6.97
C ALA A 301 15.85 2.00 5.45
N ILE A 302 16.08 0.86 4.78
CA ILE A 302 16.16 0.79 3.31
C ILE A 302 14.81 1.17 2.67
N LEU A 303 13.70 0.67 3.23
CA LEU A 303 12.36 1.04 2.77
C LEU A 303 12.07 2.53 3.01
N MET A 304 12.37 3.04 4.19
CA MET A 304 12.19 4.46 4.53
C MET A 304 13.05 5.37 3.66
N PHE A 305 14.29 4.98 3.36
CA PHE A 305 15.15 5.66 2.41
C PHE A 305 14.52 5.70 1.01
N MET A 306 14.01 4.57 0.51
CA MET A 306 13.34 4.52 -0.78
C MET A 306 12.11 5.43 -0.82
N ILE A 307 11.27 5.41 0.23
CA ILE A 307 10.09 6.27 0.35
C ILE A 307 10.51 7.75 0.35
N ALA A 308 11.53 8.12 1.13
CA ALA A 308 12.06 9.48 1.16
C ALA A 308 12.56 9.92 -0.22
N ARG A 309 13.25 9.04 -0.96
CA ARG A 309 13.67 9.31 -2.34
C ARG A 309 12.50 9.50 -3.30
N ILE A 310 11.44 8.69 -3.19
CA ILE A 310 10.21 8.85 -3.98
C ILE A 310 9.56 10.21 -3.72
N ILE A 311 9.40 10.60 -2.45
CA ILE A 311 8.83 11.89 -2.07
C ILE A 311 9.71 13.04 -2.55
N LEU A 312 11.04 12.91 -2.44
CA LEU A 312 11.99 13.92 -2.90
C LEU A 312 11.90 14.17 -4.41
N VAL A 313 11.68 13.13 -5.22
CA VAL A 313 11.40 13.27 -6.66
C VAL A 313 10.12 14.09 -6.86
N GLY A 314 9.08 13.83 -6.07
CA GLY A 314 7.82 14.58 -6.13
C GLY A 314 7.96 16.05 -5.76
N VAL A 315 8.67 16.35 -4.67
CA VAL A 315 8.91 17.73 -4.19
C VAL A 315 9.75 18.54 -5.19
N ARG A 316 10.69 17.89 -5.88
CA ARG A 316 11.56 18.55 -6.88
C ARG A 316 10.94 18.65 -8.28
N SER A 317 9.81 17.98 -8.51
CA SER A 317 9.15 17.96 -9.82
C SER A 317 8.53 19.30 -10.16
N LYS A 318 8.77 19.80 -11.38
CA LYS A 318 8.17 21.06 -11.85
C LYS A 318 6.72 20.88 -12.32
N LYS A 319 6.34 19.66 -12.73
CA LYS A 319 4.98 19.36 -13.18
C LYS A 319 4.09 18.95 -12.00
N PRO A 320 2.89 19.54 -11.84
CA PRO A 320 1.98 19.20 -10.74
C PRO A 320 1.56 17.72 -10.72
N PHE A 321 1.26 17.15 -11.89
CA PHE A 321 0.91 15.73 -12.00
C PHE A 321 2.03 14.82 -11.48
N ASN A 322 3.28 15.06 -11.92
CA ASN A 322 4.44 14.28 -11.53
C ASN A 322 4.70 14.42 -10.02
N SER A 323 4.56 15.64 -9.49
CA SER A 323 4.71 15.93 -8.07
C SER A 323 3.70 15.16 -7.23
N LEU A 324 2.40 15.31 -7.52
CA LEU A 324 1.31 14.64 -6.81
C LEU A 324 1.38 13.11 -6.94
N MET A 325 1.75 12.58 -8.10
CA MET A 325 1.89 11.14 -8.28
C MET A 325 2.98 10.56 -7.36
N CYS A 326 4.16 11.20 -7.32
CA CYS A 326 5.27 10.77 -6.46
C CYS A 326 4.96 10.93 -4.97
N VAL A 327 4.36 12.07 -4.57
CA VAL A 327 3.94 12.28 -3.17
C VAL A 327 2.90 11.24 -2.78
N GLY A 328 1.85 11.04 -3.59
CA GLY A 328 0.81 10.05 -3.31
C GLY A 328 1.34 8.62 -3.20
N ILE A 329 2.24 8.20 -4.10
CA ILE A 329 2.87 6.86 -4.03
C ILE A 329 3.76 6.74 -2.80
N GLY A 330 4.61 7.73 -2.50
CA GLY A 330 5.45 7.72 -1.32
C GLY A 330 4.63 7.65 -0.02
N SER A 331 3.56 8.44 0.05
CA SER A 331 2.63 8.44 1.18
C SER A 331 1.84 7.13 1.30
N MET A 332 1.44 6.50 0.20
CA MET A 332 0.79 5.18 0.23
C MET A 332 1.69 4.14 0.89
N LEU A 333 2.97 4.08 0.49
CA LEU A 333 3.93 3.14 1.08
C LEU A 333 4.17 3.45 2.56
N LEU A 334 4.30 4.73 2.91
CA LEU A 334 4.48 5.16 4.29
C LEU A 334 3.30 4.76 5.18
N LEU A 335 2.07 4.97 4.68
CA LEU A 335 0.84 4.59 5.38
C LEU A 335 0.75 3.07 5.56
N GLN A 336 1.11 2.27 4.55
CA GLN A 336 1.13 0.81 4.66
C GLN A 336 2.13 0.33 5.73
N VAL A 337 3.34 0.91 5.75
CA VAL A 337 4.34 0.60 6.79
C VAL A 337 3.84 0.99 8.17
N PHE A 338 3.34 2.22 8.32
CA PHE A 338 2.85 2.73 9.60
C PHE A 338 1.70 1.88 10.14
N ILE A 339 0.73 1.55 9.28
CA ILE A 339 -0.46 0.78 9.69
C ILE A 339 -0.12 -0.67 10.01
N ASN A 340 0.76 -1.30 9.23
CA ASN A 340 1.20 -2.67 9.51
C ASN A 340 2.01 -2.73 10.82
N LEU A 341 3.07 -1.92 10.93
CA LEU A 341 3.93 -1.90 12.12
C LEU A 341 3.16 -1.49 13.37
N GLY A 342 2.33 -0.44 13.27
CA GLY A 342 1.51 0.01 14.38
C GLY A 342 0.49 -1.05 14.83
N GLY A 343 -0.01 -1.87 13.90
CA GLY A 343 -0.89 -3.00 14.22
C GLY A 343 -0.17 -4.10 15.01
N ILE A 344 1.01 -4.55 14.52
CA ILE A 344 1.75 -5.64 15.16
C ILE A 344 2.44 -5.23 16.47
N THR A 345 2.68 -3.93 16.69
CA THR A 345 3.24 -3.42 17.96
C THR A 345 2.15 -2.95 18.93
N GLY A 346 0.87 -3.04 18.56
CA GLY A 346 -0.24 -2.60 19.40
C GLY A 346 -0.34 -1.09 19.61
N VAL A 347 0.21 -0.28 18.70
CA VAL A 347 0.04 1.18 18.69
C VAL A 347 -1.31 1.56 18.08
N ILE A 348 -1.79 0.77 17.12
CA ILE A 348 -3.13 0.88 16.55
C ILE A 348 -3.77 -0.52 16.44
N PRO A 349 -5.10 -0.62 16.25
CA PRO A 349 -5.75 -1.91 16.01
C PRO A 349 -5.26 -2.58 14.72
N LEU A 350 -5.28 -3.93 14.72
CA LEU A 350 -4.90 -4.72 13.55
C LEU A 350 -5.85 -4.47 12.37
N THR A 351 -5.28 -4.14 11.22
CA THR A 351 -6.04 -3.79 10.00
C THR A 351 -5.96 -4.86 8.92
N GLY A 352 -5.02 -5.81 9.00
CA GLY A 352 -4.81 -6.84 7.97
C GLY A 352 -4.11 -6.32 6.71
N ILE A 353 -3.42 -5.19 6.82
CA ILE A 353 -2.66 -4.59 5.72
C ILE A 353 -1.28 -5.24 5.62
N THR A 354 -0.87 -5.57 4.40
CA THR A 354 0.45 -6.14 4.11
C THR A 354 1.57 -5.12 4.25
N PHE A 355 2.71 -5.56 4.78
CA PHE A 355 3.94 -4.79 4.79
C PHE A 355 4.54 -4.73 3.37
N PRO A 356 4.86 -3.54 2.83
CA PRO A 356 5.39 -3.40 1.48
C PRO A 356 6.62 -4.28 1.21
N PHE A 357 6.61 -5.02 0.10
CA PHE A 357 7.66 -5.93 -0.39
C PHE A 357 7.93 -7.19 0.45
N LEU A 358 7.76 -7.12 1.76
CA LEU A 358 8.10 -8.21 2.68
C LEU A 358 6.99 -9.26 2.74
N SER A 359 5.74 -8.82 2.94
CA SER A 359 4.58 -9.70 3.11
C SER A 359 4.25 -10.52 1.86
N HIS A 360 3.72 -11.71 2.09
CA HIS A 360 3.12 -12.51 1.03
C HIS A 360 1.85 -11.85 0.51
N GLY A 361 1.81 -11.63 -0.80
CA GLY A 361 0.68 -11.02 -1.48
C GLY A 361 1.02 -10.66 -2.91
N GLY A 362 0.79 -11.60 -3.85
CA GLY A 362 1.13 -11.41 -5.26
C GLY A 362 0.56 -10.12 -5.88
N ASN A 363 -0.71 -9.82 -5.59
CA ASN A 363 -1.36 -8.58 -6.02
C ASN A 363 -0.68 -7.32 -5.45
N SER A 364 -0.32 -7.34 -4.15
CA SER A 364 0.36 -6.23 -3.48
C SER A 364 1.75 -5.98 -4.09
N VAL A 365 2.55 -7.05 -4.28
CA VAL A 365 3.87 -6.96 -4.94
C VAL A 365 3.75 -6.37 -6.34
N LEU A 366 2.80 -6.84 -7.14
CA LEU A 366 2.57 -6.34 -8.49
C LEU A 366 2.23 -4.84 -8.48
N ILE A 367 1.27 -4.44 -7.64
CA ILE A 367 0.80 -3.06 -7.55
C ILE A 367 1.88 -2.13 -7.06
N ILE A 368 2.56 -2.47 -5.96
CA ILE A 368 3.65 -1.64 -5.43
C ILE A 368 4.79 -1.52 -6.46
N SER A 369 5.12 -2.58 -7.19
CA SER A 369 6.11 -2.53 -8.28
C SER A 369 5.68 -1.61 -9.42
N ILE A 370 4.40 -1.64 -9.80
CA ILE A 370 3.82 -0.69 -10.78
C ILE A 370 3.94 0.75 -10.26
N ALA A 371 3.69 1.01 -8.97
CA ALA A 371 3.87 2.32 -8.36
C ALA A 371 5.34 2.80 -8.49
N VAL A 372 6.29 1.93 -8.13
CA VAL A 372 7.72 2.22 -8.28
C VAL A 372 8.08 2.49 -9.74
N ALA A 373 7.49 1.77 -10.70
CA ALA A 373 7.68 1.99 -12.13
C ALA A 373 7.23 3.39 -12.57
N PHE A 374 6.08 3.86 -12.09
CA PHE A 374 5.62 5.24 -12.34
C PHE A 374 6.62 6.27 -11.82
N VAL A 375 7.13 6.09 -10.59
CA VAL A 375 8.10 7.01 -10.01
C VAL A 375 9.43 7.00 -10.77
N LEU A 376 9.95 5.83 -11.15
CA LEU A 376 11.16 5.71 -11.97
C LEU A 376 10.99 6.38 -13.33
N ASN A 377 9.82 6.23 -13.96
CA ASN A 377 9.48 6.90 -15.21
C ASN A 377 9.51 8.43 -15.04
N ILE A 378 8.84 8.93 -13.99
CA ILE A 378 8.76 10.35 -13.67
C ILE A 378 10.15 10.93 -13.36
N SER A 379 10.95 10.27 -12.51
CA SER A 379 12.32 10.70 -12.18
C SER A 379 13.18 10.83 -13.44
N ALA A 380 13.11 9.86 -14.35
CA ALA A 380 13.84 9.91 -15.62
C ALA A 380 13.35 11.05 -16.54
N ASP A 381 12.05 11.33 -16.58
CA ASP A 381 11.48 12.44 -17.36
C ASP A 381 11.91 13.80 -16.80
N GLU A 382 11.83 14.01 -15.48
CA GLU A 382 12.26 15.26 -14.83
C GLU A 382 13.77 15.51 -15.00
N LYS A 383 14.62 14.46 -14.84
CA LYS A 383 16.07 14.57 -15.10
C LYS A 383 16.35 14.97 -16.55
N LYS A 384 15.66 14.36 -17.51
CA LYS A 384 15.81 14.68 -18.92
C LYS A 384 15.45 16.14 -19.19
N GLN A 385 14.33 16.60 -18.64
CA GLN A 385 13.88 17.97 -18.82
C GLN A 385 14.84 18.99 -18.22
N LYS A 386 15.43 18.69 -17.06
CA LYS A 386 16.45 19.53 -16.44
C LYS A 386 17.69 19.67 -17.34
N ILE A 387 18.20 18.56 -17.85
CA ILE A 387 19.35 18.54 -18.77
C ILE A 387 19.03 19.30 -20.06
N ASP A 388 17.86 19.07 -20.66
CA ASP A 388 17.42 19.77 -21.87
C ASP A 388 17.28 21.30 -21.64
N GLN A 389 16.93 21.73 -20.42
CA GLN A 389 16.90 23.15 -20.05
C GLN A 389 18.30 23.74 -19.90
N GLU A 390 19.22 23.04 -19.24
CA GLU A 390 20.62 23.49 -19.08
C GLU A 390 21.32 23.66 -20.44
N TYR A 391 21.15 22.71 -21.36
CA TYR A 391 21.70 22.83 -22.72
C TYR A 391 21.15 24.03 -23.50
N ARG A 392 19.87 24.38 -23.33
CA ARG A 392 19.27 25.55 -23.98
C ARG A 392 19.82 26.87 -23.44
N LEU A 393 20.14 26.91 -22.15
CA LEU A 393 20.74 28.09 -21.52
C LEU A 393 22.20 28.28 -21.97
N LEU A 394 22.96 27.18 -22.10
CA LEU A 394 24.34 27.21 -22.56
C LEU A 394 24.48 27.48 -24.07
N GLY A 395 23.53 27.04 -24.90
CA GLY A 395 23.56 27.29 -26.34
C GLY A 395 23.06 28.67 -26.78
N ASN A 396 22.53 29.46 -25.85
CA ASN A 396 22.10 30.84 -26.07
C ASN A 396 23.10 31.87 -25.51
N GLN A 397 24.24 31.41 -24.99
CA GLN A 397 25.43 32.21 -24.68
C GLN A 397 26.45 32.01 -25.81
#